data_AF-A0A3T0E724-F1
#
_entry.id   AF-A0A3T0E724-F1
#
_cell.length_a   1.000
_cell.length_b   1.000
_cell.length_c   1.000
_cell.angle_alpha   90.00
_cell.angle_beta   90.00
_cell.angle_gamma   90.00
#
_symmetry.space_group_name_H-M   'P 1'
#
loop_
_entity.id
_entity.type
_entity.pdbx_description
1 polymer ?
#
loop_
_entity_poly.entity_id
_entity_poly.type
_entity_poly.pdbx_seq_one_letter_code
_entity_poly.pdbx_strand_id
1 'polypeptide(L)'
;MSACHLLASLVALAAASGISTPDRSQPDGWWTLRSVRQGAVLHHFVLVEGPSALQRETYEDALVRLCARETHCHIHFWDDPDRAAAGLPLTHDQFEARTGVYLRNGQTGFEELQLTCRLDPAGCR
;
A
#
# COMPACT_ATOMS: atom_id res chain seq x y z
N MET A 1 77.02 0.25 5.80
CA MET A 1 76.27 -0.31 4.65
C MET A 1 75.40 -1.44 5.17
N SER A 2 74.18 -1.55 4.64
CA SER A 2 73.18 -2.63 4.79
C SER A 2 72.11 -2.53 5.90
N ALA A 3 70.90 -2.24 5.40
CA ALA A 3 69.54 -2.32 5.95
C ALA A 3 69.21 -3.70 6.54
N CYS A 4 68.40 -3.87 7.60
CA CYS A 4 67.01 -3.45 7.87
C CYS A 4 65.98 -4.17 6.96
N HIS A 5 65.47 -5.31 7.44
CA HIS A 5 64.26 -5.95 6.90
C HIS A 5 63.37 -6.42 8.06
N LEU A 6 62.23 -5.74 8.25
CA LEU A 6 61.07 -6.24 8.98
C LEU A 6 59.89 -6.10 8.01
N LEU A 7 59.39 -7.23 7.50
CA LEU A 7 58.18 -7.32 6.69
C LEU A 7 56.98 -7.50 7.64
N ALA A 8 56.12 -6.49 7.71
CA ALA A 8 54.82 -6.59 8.36
C ALA A 8 53.74 -6.76 7.27
N SER A 9 53.15 -7.95 7.19
CA SER A 9 52.03 -8.25 6.31
C SER A 9 50.73 -7.67 6.89
N LEU A 10 50.13 -6.70 6.18
CA LEU A 10 48.81 -6.15 6.48
C LEU A 10 47.77 -6.88 5.62
N VAL A 11 46.92 -7.68 6.27
CA VAL A 11 45.71 -8.26 5.68
C VAL A 11 44.59 -7.24 5.83
N ALA A 12 44.09 -6.69 4.71
CA ALA A 12 42.94 -5.80 4.70
C ALA A 12 41.64 -6.61 4.49
N LEU A 13 40.80 -6.71 5.53
CA LEU A 13 39.41 -7.17 5.41
C LEU A 13 38.57 -6.02 4.84
N ALA A 14 38.12 -6.15 3.60
CA ALA A 14 37.10 -5.27 3.03
C ALA A 14 35.71 -5.76 3.44
N ALA A 15 35.05 -5.04 4.36
CA ALA A 15 33.64 -5.24 4.67
C ALA A 15 32.80 -4.56 3.57
N ALA A 16 32.19 -5.34 2.68
CA ALA A 16 31.21 -4.84 1.73
C ALA A 16 29.86 -4.68 2.45
N SER A 17 29.52 -3.44 2.79
CA SER A 17 28.17 -3.07 3.23
C SER A 17 27.23 -3.15 2.03
N GLY A 18 26.53 -4.26 1.87
CA GLY A 18 25.42 -4.38 0.92
C GLY A 18 24.28 -3.49 1.36
N ILE A 19 24.17 -2.29 0.80
CA ILE A 19 22.98 -1.45 0.91
C ILE A 19 21.97 -2.05 -0.08
N SER A 20 21.15 -2.98 0.40
CA SER A 20 19.96 -3.40 -0.35
C SER A 20 18.99 -2.23 -0.36
N THR A 21 18.97 -1.47 -1.44
CA THR A 21 17.83 -0.59 -1.74
C THR A 21 16.58 -1.47 -1.81
N PRO A 22 15.52 -1.18 -1.02
CA PRO A 22 14.29 -1.94 -1.11
C PRO A 22 13.75 -1.79 -2.52
N ASP A 23 13.73 -2.91 -3.25
CA ASP A 23 13.02 -3.04 -4.50
C ASP A 23 11.54 -2.80 -4.21
N ARG A 24 11.05 -1.63 -4.62
CA ARG A 24 9.66 -1.21 -4.41
C ARG A 24 8.72 -1.88 -5.43
N SER A 25 9.18 -2.88 -6.16
CA SER A 25 8.36 -3.80 -6.96
C SER A 25 7.54 -4.70 -6.03
N GLN A 26 6.51 -4.14 -5.39
CA GLN A 26 5.60 -4.93 -4.56
C GLN A 26 4.77 -5.85 -5.46
N PRO A 27 4.75 -7.17 -5.20
CA PRO A 27 4.18 -8.16 -6.13
C PRO A 27 2.69 -7.97 -6.37
N ASP A 28 1.99 -7.34 -5.43
CA ASP A 28 0.53 -7.22 -5.43
C ASP A 28 0.03 -5.88 -6.02
N GLY A 29 0.93 -4.91 -6.24
CA GLY A 29 0.58 -3.58 -6.78
C GLY A 29 -0.13 -2.63 -5.80
N TRP A 30 -0.37 -3.05 -4.56
CA TRP A 30 -0.99 -2.24 -3.51
C TRP A 30 -0.43 -2.57 -2.12
N TRP A 31 -0.60 -1.65 -1.17
CA TRP A 31 -0.32 -1.90 0.25
C TRP A 31 -1.20 -1.09 1.20
N THR A 32 -1.32 -1.62 2.41
CA THR A 32 -2.03 -0.96 3.51
C THR A 32 -1.12 0.09 4.16
N LEU A 33 -1.47 1.37 4.02
CA LEU A 33 -0.85 2.47 4.75
C LEU A 33 -1.15 2.39 6.25
N ARG A 34 -2.42 2.09 6.58
CA ARG A 34 -2.87 1.91 7.97
C ARG A 34 -4.17 1.12 8.03
N SER A 35 -4.44 0.51 9.16
CA SER A 35 -5.77 0.02 9.52
C SER A 35 -6.21 0.62 10.85
N VAL A 36 -7.45 1.12 10.91
CA VAL A 36 -8.01 1.80 12.09
C VAL A 36 -9.39 1.25 12.37
N ARG A 37 -9.64 0.85 13.62
CA ARG A 37 -10.96 0.40 14.06
C ARG A 37 -11.76 1.57 14.60
N GLN A 38 -12.98 1.75 14.09
CA GLN A 38 -13.95 2.74 14.58
C GLN A 38 -15.27 2.03 14.92
N GLY A 39 -15.49 1.78 16.21
CA GLY A 39 -16.59 0.93 16.66
C GLY A 39 -16.45 -0.49 16.09
N ALA A 40 -17.50 -0.97 15.44
CA ALA A 40 -17.53 -2.31 14.82
C ALA A 40 -16.80 -2.38 13.46
N VAL A 41 -16.50 -1.24 12.84
CA VAL A 41 -15.96 -1.17 11.47
C VAL A 41 -14.43 -1.12 11.50
N LEU A 42 -13.78 -1.97 10.70
CA LEU A 42 -12.35 -1.85 10.41
C LEU A 42 -12.17 -1.05 9.11
N HIS A 43 -11.42 0.05 9.18
CA HIS A 43 -11.06 0.87 8.03
C HIS A 43 -9.63 0.53 7.60
N HIS A 44 -9.45 0.14 6.34
CA HIS A 44 -8.13 0.02 5.71
C HIS A 44 -7.89 1.21 4.79
N PHE A 45 -6.70 1.78 4.90
CA PHE A 45 -6.21 2.84 4.03
C PHE A 45 -5.17 2.24 3.12
N VAL A 46 -5.43 2.22 1.82
CA VAL A 46 -4.65 1.47 0.85
C VAL A 46 -4.12 2.41 -0.22
N LEU A 47 -2.83 2.26 -0.53
CA LEU A 47 -2.21 2.89 -1.68
C LEU A 47 -2.03 1.85 -2.78
N VAL A 48 -2.37 2.22 -4.01
CA VAL A 48 -2.18 1.41 -5.21
C VAL A 48 -1.22 2.15 -6.13
N GLU A 49 -0.05 1.59 -6.40
CA GLU A 49 1.01 2.31 -7.14
C GLU A 49 1.22 1.76 -8.56
N GLY A 50 1.76 2.63 -9.40
CA GLY A 50 2.25 2.25 -10.72
C GLY A 50 1.14 1.75 -11.66
N PRO A 51 1.47 0.81 -12.59
CA PRO A 51 0.52 0.31 -13.57
C PRO A 51 -0.70 -0.40 -12.96
N SER A 52 -0.61 -0.87 -11.72
CA SER A 52 -1.71 -1.53 -11.00
C SER A 52 -2.81 -0.55 -10.60
N ALA A 53 -2.48 0.75 -10.47
CA ALA A 53 -3.47 1.79 -10.18
C ALA A 53 -4.55 1.96 -11.26
N LEU A 54 -4.34 1.38 -12.44
CA LEU A 54 -5.26 1.39 -13.59
C LEU A 54 -6.03 0.08 -13.76
N GLN A 55 -5.78 -0.93 -12.92
CA GLN A 55 -6.35 -2.27 -13.05
C GLN A 55 -7.39 -2.48 -11.96
N ARG A 56 -8.64 -2.70 -12.37
CA ARG A 56 -9.74 -2.94 -11.43
C ARG A 56 -9.47 -4.16 -10.53
N GLU A 57 -8.84 -5.17 -11.11
CA GLU A 57 -8.51 -6.45 -10.47
C GLU A 57 -7.60 -6.26 -9.25
N THR A 58 -6.75 -5.23 -9.25
CA THR A 58 -5.89 -4.88 -8.09
C THR A 58 -6.73 -4.46 -6.87
N TYR A 59 -7.80 -3.71 -7.09
CA TYR A 59 -8.72 -3.28 -6.03
C TYR A 59 -9.57 -4.45 -5.51
N GLU A 60 -9.96 -5.35 -6.42
CA GLU A 60 -10.71 -6.57 -6.09
C GLU A 60 -9.85 -7.61 -5.34
N ASP A 61 -8.56 -7.72 -5.62
CA ASP A 61 -7.65 -8.52 -4.79
C ASP A 61 -7.56 -7.98 -3.34
N ALA A 62 -7.42 -6.67 -3.21
CA ALA A 62 -7.32 -6.02 -1.91
C ALA A 62 -8.56 -6.25 -1.03
N LEU A 63 -9.77 -6.15 -1.58
CA LEU A 63 -11.00 -6.38 -0.81
C LEU A 63 -11.12 -7.84 -0.34
N VAL A 64 -10.74 -8.81 -1.18
CA VAL A 64 -10.79 -10.23 -0.81
C VAL A 64 -9.83 -10.50 0.33
N ARG A 65 -8.62 -9.93 0.28
CA ARG A 65 -7.56 -10.20 1.27
C ARG A 65 -7.77 -9.45 2.59
N LEU A 66 -8.17 -8.19 2.54
CA LEU A 66 -8.27 -7.34 3.74
C LEU A 66 -9.58 -7.59 4.50
N CYS A 67 -10.70 -7.78 3.80
CA CYS A 67 -12.00 -7.88 4.45
C CYS A 67 -12.45 -9.31 4.77
N ALA A 68 -11.71 -10.36 4.36
CA ALA A 68 -12.12 -11.76 4.52
C ALA A 68 -12.59 -12.13 5.93
N ARG A 69 -11.94 -11.59 6.97
CA ARG A 69 -12.17 -11.96 8.38
C ARG A 69 -13.03 -10.98 9.16
N GLU A 70 -13.41 -9.86 8.54
CA GLU A 70 -14.12 -8.78 9.23
C GLU A 70 -15.59 -8.77 8.83
N THR A 71 -16.48 -8.68 9.83
CA THR A 71 -17.92 -8.55 9.57
C THR A 71 -18.27 -7.18 9.00
N HIS A 72 -17.59 -6.11 9.44
CA HIS A 72 -17.76 -4.77 8.90
C HIS A 72 -16.40 -4.22 8.49
N CYS A 73 -16.24 -3.93 7.21
CA CYS A 73 -14.94 -3.59 6.63
C CYS A 73 -15.11 -2.49 5.60
N HIS A 74 -14.37 -1.40 5.75
CA HIS A 74 -14.27 -0.34 4.78
C HIS A 74 -12.83 -0.28 4.25
N ILE A 75 -12.66 -0.15 2.94
CA ILE A 75 -11.35 0.10 2.34
C ILE A 75 -11.41 1.41 1.56
N HIS A 76 -10.47 2.30 1.83
CA HIS A 76 -10.31 3.54 1.09
C HIS A 76 -9.03 3.45 0.27
N PHE A 77 -9.12 3.73 -1.04
CA PHE A 77 -8.02 3.58 -1.98
C PHE A 77 -7.54 4.93 -2.53
N TRP A 78 -6.22 5.07 -2.65
CA TRP A 78 -5.57 6.17 -3.34
C TRP A 78 -4.50 5.61 -4.28
N ASP A 79 -4.11 6.39 -5.29
CA ASP A 79 -2.94 6.13 -6.13
C ASP A 79 -1.89 7.25 -6.08
N ASP A 80 -2.19 8.34 -5.36
CA ASP A 80 -1.27 9.44 -5.07
C ASP A 80 -0.83 9.37 -3.59
N PRO A 81 0.44 9.04 -3.28
CA PRO A 81 0.92 8.95 -1.90
C PRO A 81 0.86 10.27 -1.14
N ASP A 82 1.00 11.41 -1.82
CA ASP A 82 1.01 12.73 -1.17
C ASP A 82 -0.39 13.18 -0.76
N ARG A 83 -1.41 12.59 -1.39
CA ARG A 83 -2.83 12.86 -1.13
C ARG A 83 -3.56 11.69 -0.47
N ALA A 84 -2.84 10.61 -0.15
CA ALA A 84 -3.41 9.48 0.55
C ALA A 84 -3.65 9.80 2.04
N ALA A 85 -4.74 9.25 2.59
CA ALA A 85 -4.99 9.33 4.02
C ALA A 85 -4.46 8.09 4.74
N ALA A 86 -4.14 8.25 6.03
CA ALA A 86 -3.79 7.16 6.94
C ALA A 86 -4.68 7.17 8.20
N GLY A 87 -5.90 7.71 8.09
CA GLY A 87 -6.81 7.84 9.22
C GLY A 87 -8.07 8.64 8.88
N LEU A 88 -9.00 8.68 9.82
CA LEU A 88 -10.18 9.55 9.81
C LEU A 88 -10.00 10.69 10.83
N PRO A 89 -10.63 11.87 10.62
CA PRO A 89 -11.40 12.26 9.45
C PRO A 89 -10.52 12.53 8.22
N LEU A 90 -11.10 12.43 7.02
CA LEU A 90 -10.42 12.79 5.76
C LEU A 90 -10.45 14.32 5.58
N THR A 91 -9.38 14.90 5.05
CA THR A 91 -9.43 16.26 4.49
C THR A 91 -10.23 16.26 3.18
N HIS A 92 -10.68 17.44 2.73
CA HIS A 92 -11.34 17.56 1.43
C HIS A 92 -10.45 17.04 0.30
N ASP A 93 -9.17 17.43 0.28
CA ASP A 93 -8.21 17.01 -0.73
C ASP A 93 -8.00 15.49 -0.74
N GLN A 94 -7.96 14.85 0.43
CA GLN A 94 -7.85 13.39 0.55
C GLN A 94 -9.14 12.70 0.07
N PHE A 95 -10.30 13.27 0.37
CA PHE A 95 -11.57 12.73 -0.08
C PHE A 95 -11.70 12.76 -1.61
N GLU A 96 -11.39 13.90 -2.22
CA GLU A 96 -11.42 14.09 -3.69
C GLU A 96 -10.34 13.29 -4.42
N ALA A 97 -9.19 13.02 -3.78
CA ALA A 97 -8.12 12.20 -4.34
C ALA A 97 -8.43 10.69 -4.34
N ARG A 98 -9.49 10.26 -3.66
CA ARG A 98 -9.77 8.84 -3.47
C ARG A 98 -10.12 8.19 -4.82
N THR A 99 -9.42 7.11 -5.17
CA THR A 99 -9.66 6.37 -6.41
C THR A 99 -10.77 5.32 -6.30
N GLY A 100 -11.10 4.94 -5.07
CA GLY A 100 -12.21 4.04 -4.78
C GLY A 100 -12.51 3.87 -3.29
N VAL A 101 -13.69 3.33 -3.01
CA VAL A 101 -14.09 2.88 -1.68
C VAL A 101 -14.81 1.54 -1.78
N TYR A 102 -14.46 0.61 -0.89
CA TYR A 102 -15.21 -0.63 -0.69
C TYR A 102 -15.89 -0.58 0.67
N LEU A 103 -17.17 -0.95 0.73
CA LEU A 103 -17.97 -1.02 1.94
C LEU A 103 -18.57 -2.42 2.05
N ARG A 104 -18.33 -3.08 3.19
CA ARG A 104 -18.91 -4.39 3.51
C ARG A 104 -19.57 -4.38 4.87
N ASN A 105 -20.80 -4.88 4.91
CA ASN A 105 -21.52 -5.25 6.11
C ASN A 105 -22.04 -6.69 5.97
N GLY A 106 -21.30 -7.63 6.55
CA GLY A 106 -21.63 -9.04 6.58
C GLY A 106 -22.84 -9.40 7.43
N GLN A 107 -23.37 -8.49 8.27
CA GLN A 107 -24.63 -8.73 8.99
C GLN A 107 -25.85 -8.55 8.08
N THR A 108 -25.79 -7.58 7.16
CA THR A 108 -26.88 -7.30 6.22
C THR A 108 -26.67 -7.93 4.84
N GLY A 109 -25.46 -8.45 4.57
CA GLY A 109 -25.05 -8.91 3.24
C GLY A 109 -24.77 -7.76 2.26
N PHE A 110 -24.69 -6.52 2.75
CA PHE A 110 -24.38 -5.37 1.91
C PHE A 110 -22.90 -5.35 1.56
N GLU A 111 -22.61 -5.28 0.27
CA GLU A 111 -21.26 -5.09 -0.27
C GLU A 111 -21.31 -4.14 -1.47
N GLU A 112 -20.44 -3.14 -1.49
CA GLU A 112 -20.37 -2.17 -2.57
C GLU A 112 -18.92 -1.75 -2.82
N LEU A 113 -18.48 -1.87 -4.07
CA LEU A 113 -17.22 -1.31 -4.55
C LEU A 113 -17.52 -0.14 -5.47
N GLN A 114 -17.14 1.07 -5.06
CA GLN A 114 -17.21 2.28 -5.88
C GLN A 114 -15.79 2.65 -6.32
N LEU A 115 -15.58 2.79 -7.63
CA LEU A 115 -14.33 3.23 -8.21
C LEU A 115 -14.54 4.52 -9.02
N THR A 116 -13.49 5.29 -9.22
CA THR A 116 -13.51 6.43 -10.16
C THR A 116 -13.83 5.97 -11.58
N CYS A 117 -14.37 6.87 -12.42
CA CYS A 117 -14.73 6.57 -13.81
C CYS A 117 -13.60 6.01 -14.66
N ARG A 118 -12.36 6.37 -14.31
CA ARG A 118 -11.17 5.84 -14.97
C ARG A 118 -11.07 4.31 -14.82
N LEU A 119 -11.52 3.78 -13.69
CA LEU A 119 -11.45 2.35 -13.33
C LEU A 119 -12.78 1.63 -13.56
N ASP A 120 -13.90 2.34 -13.52
CA ASP A 120 -15.22 1.80 -13.81
C ASP A 120 -16.06 2.77 -14.68
N PRO A 121 -15.85 2.78 -16.00
CA PRO A 121 -16.61 3.63 -16.91
C PRO A 121 -18.12 3.35 -16.90
N ALA A 122 -18.53 2.12 -16.61
CA ALA A 122 -19.94 1.72 -16.60
C ALA A 122 -20.67 2.20 -15.34
N GLY A 123 -19.93 2.39 -14.24
CA GLY A 123 -20.40 2.97 -12.99
C GLY A 123 -20.58 4.49 -13.01
N CYS A 124 -20.10 5.18 -14.04
CA CYS A 124 -20.24 6.63 -14.17
C CYS A 124 -21.51 7.00 -14.94
N ARG A 125 -22.53 7.46 -14.20
CA ARG A 125 -23.80 7.93 -14.72
C ARG A 125 -24.18 9.26 -14.10
#